data_AF-A0A7S1UZP0-F1
#
_entry.id   AF-A0A7S1UZP0-F1
#
_cell.length_a   1.000
_cell.length_b   1.000
_cell.length_c   1.000
_cell.angle_alpha   90.00
_cell.angle_beta   90.00
_cell.angle_gamma   90.00
#
_symmetry.space_group_name_H-M   'P 1'
#
loop_
_entity.id
_entity.type
_entity.pdbx_description
1 polymer ?
#
loop_
_entity_poly.entity_id
_entity_poly.type
_entity_poly.pdbx_seq_one_letter_code
_entity_poly.pdbx_strand_id
1 'polypeptide(L)'
;MVQTLATLKVFADKYKDLPTLGFTHYQPAQLTTVGKRCTLWMQDLVLDLERVTYEIDMLPMRGVKGTTGTQASFLDLFDGDHSKVKALDKRVCELLNFKKSIAVSGQTSTSLSLTRRPRDWPRTGTPAGANPPVDTRNR
;
A
#
# COMPACT_ATOMS: atom_id res chain seq x y z
N MET A 1 -11.24 -8.25 3.35
CA MET A 1 -10.83 -8.81 2.05
C MET A 1 -10.81 -10.33 2.06
N VAL A 2 -10.00 -11.01 2.88
CA VAL A 2 -9.94 -12.50 2.90
C VAL A 2 -11.30 -13.15 3.14
N GLN A 3 -12.04 -12.73 4.18
CA GLN A 3 -13.38 -13.27 4.46
C GLN A 3 -14.38 -12.98 3.33
N THR A 4 -14.30 -11.78 2.74
CA THR A 4 -15.14 -11.38 1.60
C THR A 4 -14.89 -12.30 0.41
N LEU A 5 -13.63 -12.55 0.07
CA LEU A 5 -13.24 -13.48 -1.00
C LEU A 5 -13.72 -14.91 -0.70
N ALA A 6 -13.66 -15.37 0.55
CA ALA A 6 -14.15 -16.69 0.92
C ALA A 6 -15.67 -16.83 0.71
N THR A 7 -16.43 -15.80 1.08
CA THR A 7 -17.89 -15.76 0.84
C THR A 7 -18.21 -15.70 -0.66
N LEU A 8 -17.50 -14.85 -1.41
CA LEU A 8 -17.69 -14.73 -2.86
C LEU A 8 -17.31 -16.00 -3.61
N LYS A 9 -16.30 -16.74 -3.14
CA LYS A 9 -15.95 -18.06 -3.67
C LYS A 9 -17.14 -19.02 -3.59
N VAL A 10 -17.77 -19.14 -2.42
CA VAL A 10 -18.94 -20.02 -2.24
C VAL A 10 -20.09 -19.60 -3.17
N PHE A 11 -20.32 -18.30 -3.32
CA PHE A 11 -21.31 -17.77 -4.26
C PHE A 11 -20.97 -18.08 -5.73
N ALA A 12 -19.72 -17.82 -6.14
CA ALA A 12 -19.26 -18.05 -7.50
C ALA A 12 -19.34 -19.54 -7.87
N ASP A 13 -18.92 -20.43 -6.96
CA ASP A 13 -19.00 -21.88 -7.15
C ASP A 13 -20.44 -22.36 -7.24
N LYS A 14 -21.34 -21.84 -6.38
CA LYS A 14 -22.77 -22.19 -6.40
C LYS A 14 -23.45 -21.81 -7.72
N TYR A 15 -23.07 -20.69 -8.32
CA TYR A 15 -23.70 -20.13 -9.52
C TYR A 15 -22.83 -20.22 -10.78
N LYS A 16 -21.79 -21.06 -10.77
CA LYS A 16 -20.82 -21.18 -11.87
C LYS A 16 -21.46 -21.60 -13.20
N ASP A 17 -22.53 -22.38 -13.15
CA ASP A 17 -23.25 -22.93 -14.31
C ASP A 17 -24.59 -22.22 -14.58
N LEU A 18 -24.95 -21.18 -13.81
CA LEU A 18 -26.21 -20.44 -13.98
C LEU A 18 -26.06 -19.40 -15.12
N PRO A 19 -26.65 -19.61 -16.31
CA PRO A 19 -26.50 -18.69 -17.43
C PRO A 19 -27.20 -17.36 -17.16
N THR A 20 -26.60 -16.27 -17.63
CA THR A 20 -27.17 -14.92 -17.53
C THR A 20 -26.69 -14.06 -18.71
N LEU A 21 -27.50 -13.05 -19.07
CA LEU A 21 -27.17 -12.12 -20.14
C LEU A 21 -25.92 -11.30 -19.77
N GLY A 22 -24.92 -11.28 -20.64
CA GLY A 22 -23.76 -10.40 -20.52
C GLY A 22 -24.11 -8.96 -20.89
N PHE A 23 -23.37 -7.99 -20.35
CA PHE A 23 -23.55 -6.58 -20.66
C PHE A 23 -22.22 -5.91 -20.99
N THR A 24 -22.17 -5.20 -22.12
CA THR A 24 -21.06 -4.30 -22.52
C THR A 24 -21.68 -2.94 -22.84
N HIS A 25 -21.14 -1.84 -22.32
CA HIS A 25 -21.80 -0.51 -22.38
C HIS A 25 -23.25 -0.53 -21.85
N TYR A 26 -23.54 -1.45 -20.93
CA TYR A 26 -24.89 -1.69 -20.42
C TYR A 26 -25.92 -2.11 -21.49
N GLN A 27 -25.44 -2.62 -22.64
CA GLN A 27 -26.25 -3.22 -23.69
C GLN A 27 -26.10 -4.74 -23.68
N PRO A 28 -27.15 -5.51 -24.05
CA PRO A 28 -27.09 -6.95 -24.18
C PRO A 28 -25.90 -7.45 -25.01
N ALA A 29 -25.19 -8.45 -24.50
CA ALA A 29 -24.05 -9.07 -25.16
C ALA A 29 -24.11 -10.60 -25.05
N GLN A 30 -23.02 -11.28 -25.41
CA GLN A 30 -22.90 -12.73 -25.31
C GLN A 30 -23.19 -13.23 -23.89
N LEU A 31 -23.79 -14.43 -23.79
CA LEU A 31 -24.09 -15.07 -22.52
C LEU A 31 -22.83 -15.27 -21.66
N THR A 32 -23.01 -15.15 -20.36
CA THR A 32 -22.03 -15.52 -19.33
C THR A 32 -22.74 -16.31 -18.23
N THR A 33 -22.07 -16.57 -17.10
CA THR A 33 -22.70 -17.13 -15.91
C THR A 33 -22.63 -16.17 -14.74
N VAL A 34 -23.58 -16.29 -13.81
CA VAL A 34 -23.59 -15.45 -12.60
C VAL A 34 -22.30 -15.66 -11.80
N GLY A 35 -21.84 -16.91 -11.70
CA GLY A 35 -20.54 -17.22 -11.08
C GLY A 35 -19.37 -16.60 -11.82
N LYS A 36 -19.32 -16.68 -13.17
CA LYS A 36 -18.24 -16.05 -13.95
C LYS A 36 -18.19 -14.53 -13.74
N ARG A 37 -19.34 -13.86 -13.67
CA ARG A 37 -19.40 -12.42 -13.35
C ARG A 37 -18.82 -12.13 -11.97
N CYS A 38 -19.15 -12.95 -10.97
CA CYS A 38 -18.61 -12.81 -9.61
C CYS A 38 -17.08 -12.92 -9.57
N THR A 39 -16.47 -13.79 -10.41
CA THR A 39 -15.00 -13.89 -10.49
C THR A 39 -14.31 -12.59 -10.91
N LEU A 40 -15.00 -11.72 -11.67
CA LEU A 40 -14.45 -10.41 -12.05
C LEU A 40 -14.31 -9.50 -10.82
N TRP A 41 -15.32 -9.47 -9.95
CA TRP A 41 -15.25 -8.71 -8.69
C TRP A 41 -14.17 -9.27 -7.75
N MET A 42 -14.03 -10.59 -7.72
CA MET A 42 -13.00 -11.25 -6.90
C MET A 42 -11.59 -10.91 -7.40
N GLN A 43 -11.38 -10.79 -8.71
CA GLN A 43 -10.09 -10.44 -9.29
C GLN A 43 -9.61 -9.08 -8.76
N ASP A 44 -10.48 -8.07 -8.74
CA ASP A 44 -10.13 -6.74 -8.21
C ASP A 44 -9.75 -6.83 -6.72
N LEU A 45 -10.53 -7.57 -5.93
CA LEU A 45 -10.25 -7.76 -4.50
C LEU A 45 -8.95 -8.54 -4.22
N VAL A 46 -8.56 -9.46 -5.10
CA VAL A 46 -7.27 -10.17 -4.99
C VAL A 46 -6.12 -9.21 -5.24
N LEU A 47 -6.22 -8.38 -6.29
CA LEU A 47 -5.19 -7.37 -6.58
C LEU A 47 -5.07 -6.34 -5.45
N ASP A 48 -6.19 -5.93 -4.84
CA ASP A 48 -6.21 -5.06 -3.67
C ASP A 48 -5.58 -5.73 -2.44
N LEU A 49 -5.84 -7.02 -2.22
CA LEU A 49 -5.25 -7.78 -1.13
C LEU A 49 -3.73 -7.87 -1.28
N GLU A 50 -3.24 -8.21 -2.47
CA GLU A 50 -1.80 -8.24 -2.79
C GLU A 50 -1.16 -6.88 -2.51
N ARG A 51 -1.83 -5.79 -2.91
CA ARG A 51 -1.37 -4.44 -2.65
C ARG A 51 -1.25 -4.15 -1.15
N VAL A 52 -2.30 -4.43 -0.38
CA VAL A 52 -2.29 -4.16 1.07
C VAL A 52 -1.26 -5.02 1.80
N THR A 53 -1.12 -6.30 1.44
CA THR A 53 -0.08 -7.17 1.98
C THR A 53 1.31 -6.61 1.70
N TYR A 54 1.57 -6.17 0.47
CA TYR A 54 2.84 -5.52 0.13
C TYR A 54 3.10 -4.26 0.95
N GLU A 55 2.10 -3.38 1.10
CA GLU A 55 2.27 -2.14 1.88
C GLU A 55 2.56 -2.43 3.35
N ILE A 56 1.86 -3.40 3.96
CA ILE A 56 2.12 -3.84 5.34
C ILE A 56 3.56 -4.34 5.49
N ASP A 57 4.05 -5.13 4.55
CA ASP A 57 5.41 -5.68 4.59
C ASP A 57 6.51 -4.64 4.37
N MET A 58 6.22 -3.59 3.61
CA MET A 58 7.20 -2.60 3.17
C MET A 58 7.18 -1.32 4.00
N LEU A 59 6.17 -1.11 4.85
CA LEU A 59 6.05 0.07 5.69
C LEU A 59 7.23 0.16 6.68
N PRO A 60 8.11 1.17 6.56
CA PRO A 60 9.20 1.34 7.50
C PRO A 60 8.70 2.01 8.79
N MET A 61 9.26 1.62 9.93
CA MET A 61 9.05 2.34 11.17
C MET A 61 9.74 3.69 11.12
N ARG A 62 9.21 4.72 11.79
CA ARG A 62 9.99 5.95 12.02
C ARG A 62 11.29 5.66 12.77
N GLY A 63 11.25 4.79 13.77
CA GLY A 63 12.34 4.56 14.71
C GLY A 63 12.49 5.70 15.73
N VAL A 64 13.64 5.71 16.41
CA VAL A 64 14.00 6.65 17.47
C VAL A 64 14.79 7.81 16.84
N LYS A 65 14.12 8.92 16.52
CA LYS A 65 14.71 10.02 15.74
C LYS A 65 14.84 11.37 16.48
N GLY A 66 14.28 11.47 17.69
CA GLY A 66 14.25 12.73 18.44
C GLY A 66 13.30 13.77 17.84
N THR A 67 13.24 14.96 18.44
CA THR A 67 12.23 15.99 18.12
C THR A 67 12.37 16.54 16.70
N THR A 68 13.59 16.71 16.20
CA THR A 68 13.88 17.30 14.88
C THR A 68 14.53 16.30 13.92
N GLY A 69 14.64 15.02 14.30
CA GLY A 69 15.21 13.98 13.43
C GLY A 69 16.71 13.74 13.58
N THR A 70 17.41 14.58 14.34
CA THR A 70 18.88 14.53 14.51
C THR A 70 19.35 13.58 15.61
N GLN A 71 18.44 13.00 16.38
CA GLN A 71 18.74 12.13 17.52
C GLN A 71 19.62 12.77 18.63
N ALA A 72 19.74 14.10 18.69
CA ALA A 72 20.64 14.79 19.62
C ALA A 72 20.44 14.39 21.09
N SER A 73 19.20 14.34 21.56
CA SER A 73 18.89 13.94 22.94
C SER A 73 19.33 12.51 23.29
N PHE A 74 19.33 11.60 22.31
CA PHE A 74 19.80 10.22 22.51
C PHE A 74 21.32 10.13 22.43
N LEU A 75 21.94 10.98 21.62
CA LEU A 75 23.40 11.08 21.52
C LEU A 75 23.99 11.59 22.83
N ASP A 76 23.39 12.63 23.42
CA ASP A 76 23.78 13.17 24.73
C ASP A 76 23.62 12.11 25.83
N LEU A 77 22.53 11.34 25.81
CA LEU A 77 22.30 10.25 26.77
C LEU A 77 23.35 9.13 26.70
N PHE A 78 24.00 8.96 25.55
CA PHE A 78 25.05 7.96 25.33
C PHE A 78 26.45 8.57 25.27
N ASP A 79 26.65 9.76 25.86
CA ASP A 79 27.96 10.43 25.95
C ASP A 79 28.65 10.63 24.58
N GLY A 80 27.85 10.89 23.53
CA GLY A 80 28.37 11.06 22.16
C GLY A 80 28.54 9.77 21.35
N ASP A 81 28.16 8.61 21.88
CA ASP A 81 28.31 7.33 21.18
C ASP A 81 27.20 7.09 20.13
N HIS A 82 27.51 7.45 18.88
CA HIS A 82 26.64 7.21 17.73
C HIS A 82 26.33 5.72 17.47
N SER A 83 27.20 4.81 17.89
CA SER A 83 26.98 3.36 17.67
C SER A 83 25.85 2.85 18.56
N LYS A 84 25.80 3.32 19.82
CA LYS A 84 24.69 3.01 20.73
C LYS A 84 23.36 3.59 20.26
N VAL A 85 23.35 4.81 19.72
CA VAL A 85 22.12 5.42 19.15
C VAL A 85 21.59 4.58 17.98
N LYS A 86 22.46 4.13 17.07
CA LYS A 86 22.06 3.24 15.95
C LYS A 86 21.57 1.88 16.44
N ALA A 87 22.22 1.31 17.45
CA ALA A 87 21.80 0.05 18.05
C ALA A 87 20.43 0.16 18.73
N LEU A 88 20.16 1.28 19.41
CA LEU A 88 18.86 1.58 20.02
C LEU A 88 17.75 1.63 18.97
N ASP A 89 17.94 2.38 17.88
CA ASP A 89 16.97 2.49 16.80
C ASP A 89 16.61 1.12 16.21
N LYS A 90 17.65 0.31 15.91
CA LYS A 90 17.48 -1.04 15.40
C LYS A 90 16.73 -1.94 16.38
N ARG A 91 17.10 -1.92 17.65
CA ARG A 91 16.48 -2.76 18.69
C ARG A 91 15.02 -2.39 18.91
N VAL A 92 14.66 -1.11 18.90
CA VAL A 92 13.26 -0.67 19.02
C VAL A 92 12.44 -1.13 17.81
N CYS A 93 12.99 -1.04 16.60
CA CYS A 93 12.31 -1.57 15.41
C CYS A 93 12.09 -3.08 15.48
N GLU A 94 13.09 -3.83 15.92
CA GLU A 94 12.98 -5.29 16.08
C GLU A 94 11.94 -5.68 17.14
N LEU A 95 11.91 -4.99 18.28
CA LEU A 95 10.93 -5.20 19.35
C LEU A 95 9.48 -4.95 18.91
N LEU A 96 9.29 -4.08 17.92
CA LEU A 96 7.98 -3.75 17.35
C LEU A 96 7.71 -4.49 16.04
N ASN A 97 8.51 -5.51 15.71
CA ASN A 97 8.39 -6.35 14.52
C ASN A 97 8.48 -5.58 13.18
N PHE A 98 9.15 -4.43 13.15
CA PHE A 98 9.45 -3.72 11.91
C PHE A 98 10.78 -4.16 11.30
N LYS A 99 10.77 -4.46 10.01
CA LYS A 99 11.95 -4.89 9.24
C LYS A 99 12.95 -3.74 8.98
N LYS A 100 12.46 -2.49 8.93
CA LYS A 100 13.25 -1.32 8.52
C LYS A 100 12.82 -0.07 9.29
N SER A 101 13.78 0.83 9.52
CA SER A 101 13.50 2.20 10.00
C SER A 101 13.70 3.23 8.89
N ILE A 102 13.06 4.38 9.01
CA ILE A 102 13.25 5.52 8.11
C ILE A 102 14.62 6.15 8.42
N ALA A 103 15.50 6.23 7.43
CA ALA A 103 16.85 6.76 7.63
C ALA A 103 16.87 8.27 7.93
N VAL A 104 15.97 9.05 7.32
CA VAL A 104 15.88 10.51 7.46
C VAL A 104 14.44 10.91 7.72
N SER A 105 14.18 11.55 8.86
CA SER A 105 12.87 12.10 9.23
C SER A 105 13.03 13.44 9.92
N GLY A 106 11.97 14.24 10.00
CA GLY A 106 11.87 15.33 10.97
C GLY A 106 11.29 14.81 12.30
N GLN A 107 10.39 15.59 12.89
CA GLN A 107 9.58 15.15 14.04
C GLN A 107 8.64 14.00 13.68
N THR A 108 8.18 13.93 12.44
CA THR A 108 7.27 12.89 11.96
C THR A 108 7.91 12.14 10.80
N SER A 109 7.43 10.93 10.56
CA SER A 109 7.73 10.19 9.34
C SER A 109 7.22 10.97 8.13
N THR A 110 7.91 10.83 6.99
CA THR A 110 7.51 11.50 5.74
C THR A 110 6.06 11.14 5.39
N SER A 111 5.20 12.14 5.18
CA SER A 111 3.80 11.92 4.79
C SER A 111 3.66 11.14 3.46
N LEU A 112 4.67 11.24 2.58
CA LEU A 112 4.76 10.51 1.30
C LEU A 112 5.19 9.03 1.46
N SER A 113 5.61 8.59 2.66
CA SER A 113 5.97 7.18 2.88
C SER A 113 4.79 6.21 2.71
N LEU A 114 3.57 6.73 2.81
CA LEU A 114 2.31 5.99 2.64
C LEU A 114 1.87 5.83 1.16
N THR A 115 2.60 6.40 0.21
CA THR A 115 2.21 6.39 -1.23
C THR A 115 3.29 5.83 -2.15
N ARG A 116 4.26 5.08 -1.63
CA ARG A 116 5.27 4.43 -2.47
C ARG A 116 4.66 3.27 -3.26
N ARG A 117 4.27 3.51 -4.51
CA ARG A 117 4.05 2.42 -5.46
C ARG A 117 5.35 1.60 -5.63
N PRO A 118 5.26 0.26 -5.71
CA PRO A 118 6.40 -0.57 -6.11
C PRO A 118 6.95 -0.08 -7.44
N ARG A 119 8.29 -0.10 -7.57
CA ARG A 119 8.99 0.37 -8.77
C ARG A 119 8.58 -0.40 -10.04
N ASP A 120 8.12 -1.64 -9.86
CA ASP A 120 7.81 -2.60 -10.91
C ASP A 120 6.30 -2.71 -11.22
N TRP A 121 5.46 -1.87 -10.61
CA TRP A 121 4.02 -1.85 -10.91
C TRP A 121 3.75 -1.16 -12.26
N PRO A 122 2.93 -1.74 -13.16
CA PRO A 122 2.63 -1.12 -14.45
C PRO A 122 2.07 0.29 -14.28
N ARG A 123 2.69 1.27 -14.96
CA ARG A 123 2.10 2.61 -15.08
C ARG A 123 0.90 2.50 -15.99
N THR A 124 -0.31 2.39 -15.43
CA THR A 124 -1.53 2.61 -16.20
C THR A 124 -1.46 4.04 -16.75
N GLY A 125 -1.33 4.17 -18.06
CA GLY A 125 -0.98 5.41 -18.74
C GLY A 125 -1.91 6.56 -18.40
N THR A 126 -1.33 7.68 -17.99
CA THR A 126 -1.96 8.99 -18.20
C THR A 126 -2.24 9.12 -19.70
N PRO A 127 -3.43 9.55 -20.13
CA PRO A 127 -3.66 9.85 -21.55
C PRO A 127 -2.63 10.89 -21.97
N ALA A 128 -1.91 10.63 -23.06
CA ALA A 128 -1.03 11.62 -23.68
C ALA A 128 -1.88 12.83 -24.09
N GLY A 129 -1.85 13.91 -23.30
CA GLY A 129 -2.61 15.13 -23.57
C GLY A 129 -3.13 15.90 -22.35
N ALA A 130 -2.98 15.40 -21.13
CA ALA A 130 -3.33 16.20 -19.94
C ALA A 130 -2.25 17.26 -19.67
N ASN A 131 -2.60 18.54 -19.83
CA ASN A 131 -1.73 19.65 -19.46
C ASN A 131 -1.33 19.55 -17.97
N PRO A 132 -0.07 19.86 -17.61
CA PRO A 132 0.34 19.88 -16.22
C PRO A 132 -0.47 20.93 -15.44
N PRO A 133 -0.80 20.67 -14.16
CA PRO A 133 -1.49 21.64 -13.32
C PRO A 133 -0.64 22.91 -13.19
N VAL A 134 -1.27 24.06 -13.45
CA VAL A 134 -0.66 25.39 -13.30
C VAL A 134 -0.30 25.60 -11.83
N ASP A 135 0.97 25.87 -11.57
CA ASP A 135 1.47 26.26 -10.25
C ASP A 135 0.99 27.68 -9.94
N THR A 136 0.05 27.80 -9.00
CA THR A 136 -0.49 29.08 -8.54
C THR A 136 0.26 29.65 -7.33
N ARG A 137 1.41 29.11 -6.94
CA ARG A 137 2.19 29.59 -5.78
C ARG A 137 3.13 30.75 -6.09
N ASN A 138 2.67 31.70 -6.91
CA ASN A 138 3.25 33.04 -6.96
C ASN A 138 2.19 34.03 -7.42
N ARG A 139 1.31 34.40 -6.49
CA ARG A 139 0.62 35.70 -6.45
C ARG A 139 0.58 36.17 -5.00
#